data_AF-A0A1I7XDW5-F1
#
_entry.id   AF-A0A1I7XDW5-F1
#
_cell.length_a   1.000
_cell.length_b   1.000
_cell.length_c   1.000
_cell.angle_alpha   90.00
_cell.angle_beta   90.00
_cell.angle_gamma   90.00
#
_symmetry.space_group_name_H-M   'P 1'
#
loop_
_entity.id
_entity.type
_entity.pdbx_description
1 polymer ?
#
loop_
_entity_poly.entity_id
_entity_poly.type
_entity_poly.pdbx_seq_one_letter_code
_entity_poly.pdbx_strand_id
1 'polypeptide(L)' 'MSRASTLSLHERGQIKTLSTAGYMMKPIADVVKSSRKAIMNFLRHQEKYGTRKISE' A
#
# COMPACT_ATOMS: atom_id res chain seq x y z
N MET A 1 7.16 0.59 -21.35
CA MET A 1 7.20 1.04 -19.95
C MET A 1 6.32 0.11 -19.12
N SER A 2 6.92 -0.66 -18.21
CA SER A 2 6.17 -1.58 -17.36
C SER A 2 5.22 -0.77 -16.47
N ARG A 3 3.91 -0.96 -16.64
CA ARG A 3 2.85 -0.33 -15.86
C ARG A 3 2.95 -0.86 -14.44
N ALA A 4 3.79 -0.24 -13.62
CA ALA A 4 3.76 -0.42 -12.18
C ALA A 4 2.32 -0.08 -11.75
N SER A 5 1.60 -1.06 -11.20
CA SER A 5 0.26 -0.83 -10.68
C SER A 5 0.36 0.21 -9.57
N THR A 6 0.09 1.46 -9.91
CA THR A 6 0.05 2.57 -8.98
C THR A 6 -1.15 2.33 -8.09
N LEU A 7 -0.93 1.71 -6.93
CA LEU A 7 -1.94 1.59 -5.89
C LEU A 7 -2.57 2.96 -5.65
N SER A 8 -3.89 3.04 -5.71
CA SER A 8 -4.68 4.24 -5.42
C SER A 8 -4.41 4.72 -3.98
N LEU A 9 -4.64 6.00 -3.72
CA LEU A 9 -4.54 6.56 -2.37
C LEU A 9 -5.42 5.79 -1.37
N HIS A 10 -6.61 5.36 -1.80
CA HIS A 10 -7.51 4.56 -0.98
C HIS A 10 -6.94 3.16 -0.68
N GLU A 11 -6.42 2.49 -1.70
CA GLU A 11 -5.78 1.17 -1.57
C GLU A 11 -4.54 1.23 -0.65
N ARG A 12 -3.72 2.28 -0.80
CA ARG A 12 -2.57 2.55 0.08
C ARG A 12 -2.98 2.79 1.52
N GLY A 13 -4.05 3.54 1.73
CA GLY A 13 -4.65 3.77 3.04
C GLY A 13 -5.04 2.44 3.70
N GLN A 14 -5.83 1.62 2.99
CA GLN A 14 -6.26 0.31 3.47
C GLN A 14 -5.08 -0.63 3.77
N ILE A 15 -4.08 -0.69 2.89
CA ILE A 15 -2.86 -1.49 3.12
C ILE A 15 -2.16 -1.05 4.40
N LYS A 16 -2.00 0.27 4.62
CA LYS A 16 -1.35 0.81 5.81
C LYS A 16 -2.12 0.44 7.08
N THR A 17 -3.45 0.66 7.09
CA THR A 17 -4.29 0.36 8.26
C THR A 17 -4.27 -1.12 8.60
N LEU A 18 -4.42 -1.99 7.61
CA LEU A 18 -4.41 -3.44 7.81
C LEU A 18 -3.02 -3.96 8.22
N SER A 19 -1.95 -3.40 7.66
CA SER A 19 -0.58 -3.74 8.07
C SER A 19 -0.30 -3.30 9.51
N THR A 20 -0.77 -2.13 9.93
CA THR A 20 -0.66 -1.65 11.31
C THR A 20 -1.47 -2.50 12.28
N ALA A 21 -2.63 -3.01 11.85
CA ALA A 21 -3.45 -3.93 12.64
C ALA A 21 -2.90 -5.38 12.67
N GLY A 22 -1.77 -5.66 12.03
CA GLY A 22 -1.11 -6.97 12.08
C GLY A 22 -1.73 -8.05 11.18
N TYR A 23 -2.56 -7.66 10.20
CA TYR A 23 -3.15 -8.62 9.27
C TYR A 23 -2.10 -9.23 8.34
N MET A 24 -2.30 -10.52 8.00
CA MET A 24 -1.43 -11.21 7.05
C MET A 24 -1.59 -10.68 5.61
N MET A 25 -0.59 -10.92 4.75
CA MET A 25 -0.64 -10.44 3.37
C MET A 25 -1.80 -10.99 2.52
N LYS A 26 -2.32 -12.18 2.86
CA LYS A 26 -3.46 -12.79 2.16
C LYS A 26 -4.74 -11.93 2.27
N PRO A 27 -5.26 -11.63 3.47
CA PRO A 27 -6.45 -10.79 3.61
C PRO A 27 -6.24 -9.37 3.06
N ILE A 28 -5.04 -8.80 3.18
CA ILE A 28 -4.74 -7.48 2.60
C ILE A 28 -4.86 -7.50 1.08
N ALA A 29 -4.34 -8.54 0.42
CA ALA A 29 -4.44 -8.69 -1.04
C ALA A 29 -5.88 -8.88 -1.52
N ASP A 30 -6.69 -9.58 -0.74
CA ASP A 30 -8.09 -9.83 -1.04
C ASP A 30 -8.92 -8.53 -0.93
N VAL A 31 -8.76 -7.78 0.17
CA VAL A 31 -9.46 -6.51 0.42
C VAL A 31 -9.07 -5.44 -0.60
N VAL A 32 -7.77 -5.33 -0.89
CA VAL A 32 -7.24 -4.30 -1.79
C VAL A 32 -7.35 -4.74 -3.25
N LYS A 33 -7.80 -5.98 -3.51
CA LYS A 33 -7.90 -6.60 -4.85
C LYS A 33 -6.63 -6.40 -5.69
N SER A 34 -5.48 -6.46 -5.03
CA SER A 34 -4.20 -6.12 -5.63
C SER A 34 -3.16 -7.20 -5.40
N SER A 35 -2.18 -7.26 -6.29
CA SER A 35 -1.14 -8.28 -6.21
C SER A 35 -0.33 -8.13 -4.91
N ARG A 36 0.02 -9.26 -4.29
CA ARG A 36 0.92 -9.29 -3.13
C ARG A 36 2.24 -8.58 -3.41
N LYS A 37 2.72 -8.62 -4.66
CA LYS A 37 3.93 -7.92 -5.10
C LYS A 37 3.77 -6.40 -5.03
N ALA A 38 2.63 -5.85 -5.46
CA ALA A 38 2.35 -4.42 -5.36
C ALA A 38 2.25 -3.96 -3.90
N ILE A 39 1.59 -4.75 -3.05
CA ILE A 39 1.46 -4.50 -1.61
C ILE A 39 2.84 -4.53 -0.94
N MET A 40 3.66 -5.54 -1.23
CA MET A 40 5.01 -5.65 -0.68
C MET A 40 5.90 -4.49 -1.15
N ASN A 41 5.80 -4.11 -2.43
CA ASN A 41 6.53 -2.97 -2.97
C ASN A 41 6.11 -1.66 -2.27
N PHE A 42 4.82 -1.48 -2.00
CA PHE A 42 4.33 -0.33 -1.24
C PHE A 42 4.83 -0.32 0.21
N LEU A 43 4.74 -1.45 0.92
CA LEU A 43 5.21 -1.56 2.31
C LEU A 43 6.73 -1.36 2.42
N ARG A 44 7.51 -1.85 1.45
CA ARG A 44 8.99 -1.65 1.41
C ARG A 44 9.40 -0.23 1.05
N HIS A 45 8.56 0.51 0.33
CA HIS A 45 8.85 1.86 -0.15
C HIS A 45 7.89 2.91 0.40
N GLN A 46 7.44 2.77 1.66
CA GLN A 46 6.53 3.73 2.29
C GLN A 46 7.08 5.17 2.24
N GLU A 47 8.40 5.36 2.42
CA GLU A 47 9.06 6.68 2.28
C GLU A 47 8.92 7.29 0.89
N LYS A 48 9.04 6.50 -0.17
CA LYS A 48 8.91 6.97 -1.56
C LYS A 48 7.48 7.46 -1.87
N TYR A 49 6.50 6.95 -1.12
CA TYR A 49 5.09 7.26 -1.31
C TYR A 49 4.49 8.14 -0.21
N GLY A 50 5.28 8.47 0.82
CA GLY A 50 4.81 9.05 2.07
C GLY A 50 5.74 10.14 2.58
N THR A 51 5.64 11.34 2.02
CA THR A 51 5.57 12.61 2.77
C THR A 51 5.28 13.76 1.79
N ARG A 52 4.00 14.00 1.50
CA ARG A 52 3.56 15.39 1.43
C ARG A 52 3.36 15.78 2.89
N LYS A 53 4.35 16.44 3.48
CA LYS A 53 4.16 17.11 4.78
C LYS A 53 2.86 17.91 4.65
N ILE A 54 1.89 17.62 5.50
CA ILE A 54 0.82 18.57 5.76
C ILE A 54 1.54 19.64 6.57
N SER A 55 2.00 20.69 5.90
CA SER A 55 2.46 21.89 6.58
C SER A 55 1.21 22.61 7.06
N GLU A 56 1.10 22.75 8.38
CA GLU A 56 0.18 23.67 9.06
C GLU A 56 0.55 25.12 8.72
#